data_AF-A0A5P9GYK5-F1
#
_entry.id   AF-A0A5P9GYK5-F1
#
_cell.length_a   1.000
_cell.length_b   1.000
_cell.length_c   1.000
_cell.angle_alpha   90.00
_cell.angle_beta   90.00
_cell.angle_gamma   90.00
#
_symmetry.space_group_name_H-M   'P 1'
#
loop_
_entity.id
_entity.type
_entity.pdbx_description
1 polymer ?
#
loop_
_entity_poly.entity_id
_entity_poly.type
_entity_poly.pdbx_seq_one_letter_code
_entity_poly.pdbx_strand_id
1 'polypeptide(L)'
;MSTETQDTAPELRLAHPVGATVQIVVDTLFARIKSEEYPRDTRLPSERTLAAELGVARNTVREALDVLEGQEVIRRRPGAGSFVTYRSTPQAAPSPDSVAGETSPLDHLVVRGILEPEIVRLAVVNMTPRMLTALSETLSRIETVTTDIDAFIALEEQLYLQIAEGTGNALLASCYRLAIDTYRESYRTRLRRRALTPRRMQDYQKRYNTLYNAIASRDVGQAVEFIKLHLVEEQKLLLQDD
;
A
#
# COMPACT_ATOMS: atom_id res chain seq x y z
N MET A 1 28.61 -12.66 -8.25
CA MET A 1 28.79 -11.19 -8.24
C MET A 1 27.59 -10.62 -8.99
N SER A 2 26.44 -10.61 -8.35
CA SER A 2 25.90 -9.49 -7.54
C SER A 2 25.33 -8.41 -8.46
N THR A 3 24.04 -8.53 -8.75
CA THR A 3 23.20 -7.44 -9.25
C THR A 3 22.13 -7.22 -8.20
N GLU A 4 22.36 -6.23 -7.35
CA GLU A 4 21.36 -5.63 -6.46
C GLU A 4 20.20 -5.12 -7.31
N THR A 5 19.00 -5.60 -7.04
CA THR A 5 17.77 -5.01 -7.55
C THR A 5 17.35 -3.96 -6.51
N GLN A 6 17.59 -2.69 -6.81
CA GLN A 6 17.09 -1.58 -6.01
C GLN A 6 15.55 -1.55 -6.13
N ASP A 7 14.88 -1.62 -4.97
CA ASP A 7 13.43 -1.55 -4.81
C ASP A 7 13.02 -0.07 -4.98
N THR A 8 12.45 0.25 -6.14
CA THR A 8 12.09 1.61 -6.51
C THR A 8 10.70 1.96 -6.02
N ALA A 9 10.60 3.07 -5.27
CA ALA A 9 9.36 3.78 -4.94
C ALA A 9 8.51 3.99 -6.22
N PRO A 10 7.18 4.21 -6.13
CA PRO A 10 6.32 4.27 -7.32
C PRO A 10 6.75 5.44 -8.21
N GLU A 11 7.57 5.13 -9.21
CA GLU A 11 8.16 6.11 -10.11
C GLU A 11 7.06 6.67 -11.02
N LEU A 12 6.96 7.99 -11.04
CA LEU A 12 6.32 8.72 -12.12
C LEU A 12 7.03 8.35 -13.43
N ARG A 13 6.38 7.52 -14.26
CA ARG A 13 6.95 7.11 -15.55
C ARG A 13 7.12 8.33 -16.45
N LEU A 14 8.37 8.74 -16.64
CA LEU A 14 8.73 9.84 -17.52
C LEU A 14 8.65 9.41 -18.98
N ALA A 15 8.09 10.27 -19.83
CA ALA A 15 8.09 10.05 -21.28
C ALA A 15 9.45 10.30 -21.95
N HIS A 16 10.40 10.95 -21.26
CA HIS A 16 11.74 11.26 -21.74
C HIS A 16 12.78 11.11 -20.62
N PRO A 17 14.01 10.63 -20.90
CA PRO A 17 15.06 10.52 -19.90
C PRO A 17 15.50 11.92 -19.46
N VAL A 18 15.29 12.21 -18.18
CA VAL A 18 15.74 13.45 -17.54
C VAL A 18 17.02 13.16 -16.77
N GLY A 19 17.87 14.17 -16.55
CA GLY A 19 19.11 13.98 -15.78
C GLY A 19 18.83 13.48 -14.36
N ALA A 20 19.72 12.64 -13.81
CA ALA A 20 19.53 12.00 -12.50
C ALA A 20 19.17 12.98 -11.37
N THR A 21 19.81 14.17 -11.35
CA THR A 21 19.51 15.22 -10.37
C THR A 21 18.09 15.79 -10.53
N VAL A 22 17.59 15.91 -11.76
CA VAL A 22 16.22 16.37 -12.01
C VAL A 22 15.22 15.33 -11.55
N GLN A 23 15.49 14.04 -11.81
CA GLN A 23 14.65 12.94 -11.34
C GLN A 23 14.50 12.94 -9.81
N ILE A 24 15.62 13.11 -9.09
CA ILE A 24 15.60 13.23 -7.62
C ILE A 24 14.72 14.39 -7.15
N VAL A 25 14.76 15.54 -7.84
CA VAL A 25 13.92 16.70 -7.51
C VAL A 25 12.45 16.43 -7.81
N VAL A 26 12.13 15.76 -8.92
CA VAL A 26 10.76 15.31 -9.25
C VAL A 26 10.21 14.41 -8.16
N ASP A 27 10.94 13.36 -7.80
CA ASP A 27 10.51 12.38 -6.79
C ASP A 27 10.33 13.03 -5.42
N THR A 28 11.27 13.90 -5.03
CA THR A 28 11.20 14.62 -3.75
C THR A 28 9.98 15.53 -3.69
N LEU A 29 9.73 16.34 -4.72
CA LEU A 29 8.58 17.26 -4.75
C LEU A 29 7.26 16.49 -4.83
N PHE A 30 7.21 15.41 -5.61
CA PHE A 30 6.02 14.56 -5.71
C PHE A 30 5.69 13.88 -4.38
N ALA A 31 6.70 13.38 -3.66
CA ALA A 31 6.51 12.81 -2.33
C ALA A 31 5.90 13.81 -1.34
N ARG A 32 6.39 15.06 -1.33
CA ARG A 32 5.83 16.14 -0.48
C ARG A 32 4.41 16.55 -0.88
N ILE A 33 4.10 16.55 -2.17
CA ILE A 33 2.74 16.80 -2.66
C ILE A 33 1.81 15.66 -2.23
N LYS A 34 2.26 14.40 -2.35
CA LYS A 34 1.49 13.21 -1.97
C LYS A 34 1.23 13.12 -0.47
N SER A 35 2.18 13.54 0.35
CA SER A 35 2.05 13.61 1.82
C SER A 35 1.19 14.77 2.32
N GLU A 36 0.60 15.56 1.42
CA GLU A 36 -0.18 16.77 1.72
C GLU A 36 0.62 17.89 2.43
N GLU A 37 1.96 17.86 2.39
CA GLU A 37 2.79 19.02 2.78
C GLU A 37 2.46 20.25 1.92
N TYR A 38 2.13 19.99 0.65
CA TYR A 38 1.54 20.96 -0.26
C TYR A 38 0.14 20.51 -0.67
N PRO A 39 -0.93 20.94 0.04
CA PRO A 39 -2.29 20.54 -0.27
C PRO A 39 -2.72 20.99 -1.67
N ARG A 40 -3.76 20.34 -2.21
CA ARG A 40 -4.37 20.73 -3.48
C ARG A 40 -4.79 22.20 -3.47
N ASP A 41 -4.67 22.84 -4.64
CA ASP A 41 -4.97 24.26 -4.87
C ASP A 41 -4.09 25.24 -4.07
N THR A 42 -3.07 24.75 -3.35
CA THR A 42 -2.06 25.58 -2.70
C THR A 42 -0.90 25.90 -3.63
N ARG A 43 -0.19 26.99 -3.33
CA ARG A 43 0.95 27.49 -4.11
C ARG A 43 2.24 26.86 -3.58
N LEU A 44 3.02 26.27 -4.48
CA LEU A 44 4.38 25.80 -4.16
C LEU A 44 5.33 26.98 -3.88
N PRO A 45 6.38 26.77 -3.07
CA PRO A 45 7.46 27.75 -2.93
C PRO A 45 8.06 28.13 -4.28
N SER A 46 8.64 29.33 -4.36
CA SER A 46 9.21 29.83 -5.60
C SER A 46 10.39 28.95 -6.08
N GLU A 47 10.68 28.93 -7.38
CA GLU A 47 11.86 28.21 -7.93
C GLU A 47 13.16 28.53 -7.18
N ARG A 48 13.31 29.77 -6.71
CA ARG A 48 14.48 30.21 -5.94
C ARG A 48 14.53 29.56 -4.56
N THR A 49 13.38 29.49 -3.90
CA THR A 49 13.24 28.90 -2.57
C THR A 49 13.48 27.40 -2.63
N LEU A 50 12.82 26.71 -3.57
CA LEU A 50 12.99 25.28 -3.80
C LEU A 50 14.45 24.93 -4.16
N ALA A 51 15.11 25.74 -4.99
CA ALA A 51 16.52 25.52 -5.33
C ALA A 51 17.44 25.62 -4.10
N ALA A 52 17.18 26.59 -3.22
CA ALA A 52 17.94 26.75 -1.98
C ALA A 52 17.67 25.62 -0.98
N GLU A 53 16.42 25.19 -0.83
CA GLU A 53 16.03 24.09 0.06
C GLU A 53 16.59 22.74 -0.39
N LEU A 54 16.57 22.47 -1.69
CA LEU A 54 16.98 21.19 -2.26
C LEU A 54 18.47 21.14 -2.64
N GLY A 55 19.20 22.26 -2.48
CA GLY A 55 20.63 22.34 -2.78
C GLY A 55 20.98 22.15 -4.25
N VAL A 56 20.09 22.54 -5.17
CA VAL A 56 20.24 22.34 -6.62
C VAL A 56 20.20 23.66 -7.39
N ALA A 57 20.63 23.63 -8.66
CA ALA A 57 20.51 24.78 -9.54
C ALA A 57 19.04 25.11 -9.84
N ARG A 58 18.75 26.40 -10.05
CA ARG A 58 17.39 26.88 -10.33
C ARG A 58 16.79 26.30 -11.62
N ASN A 59 17.63 26.03 -12.63
CA ASN A 59 17.21 25.37 -13.86
C ASN A 59 16.78 23.92 -13.62
N THR A 60 17.44 23.19 -12.73
CA THR A 60 17.07 21.82 -12.34
C THR A 60 15.68 21.77 -11.70
N VAL A 61 15.36 22.74 -10.85
CA VAL A 61 14.01 22.88 -10.27
C VAL A 61 12.98 23.19 -11.34
N ARG A 62 13.31 24.07 -12.29
CA ARG A 62 12.40 24.40 -13.40
C ARG A 62 12.09 23.16 -14.25
N GLU A 63 13.11 22.40 -14.63
CA GLU A 63 12.92 21.15 -15.39
C GLU A 63 12.08 20.13 -14.60
N ALA A 64 12.31 19.97 -13.29
CA ALA A 64 11.50 19.10 -12.46
C ALA A 64 10.03 19.56 -12.39
N LEU A 65 9.80 20.86 -12.25
CA LEU A 65 8.45 21.43 -12.27
C LEU A 65 7.81 21.29 -13.67
N ASP A 66 8.58 21.26 -14.77
CA ASP A 66 8.06 21.04 -16.14
C ASP A 66 7.53 19.61 -16.25
N VAL A 67 8.28 18.65 -15.71
CA VAL A 67 7.87 17.23 -15.63
C VAL A 67 6.57 17.08 -14.84
N LEU A 68 6.50 17.69 -13.64
CA LEU A 68 5.32 17.63 -12.78
C LEU A 68 4.10 18.31 -13.41
N GLU A 69 4.30 19.39 -14.17
CA GLU A 69 3.22 20.04 -14.92
C GLU A 69 2.73 19.16 -16.09
N GLY A 70 3.65 18.54 -16.82
CA GLY A 70 3.31 17.58 -17.89
C GLY A 70 2.55 16.34 -17.41
N GLN A 71 2.64 16.03 -16.12
CA GLN A 71 1.92 14.93 -15.46
C GLN A 71 0.67 15.41 -14.70
N GLU A 72 0.26 16.66 -14.89
CA GLU A 72 -0.91 17.28 -14.24
C GLU A 72 -0.85 17.27 -12.70
N VAL A 73 0.34 17.07 -12.10
CA VAL A 73 0.56 17.14 -10.64
C VAL A 73 0.51 18.59 -10.18
N ILE A 74 0.96 19.52 -11.02
CA ILE A 74 0.87 20.96 -10.79
C ILE A 74 0.35 21.68 -12.03
N ARG A 75 -0.07 22.94 -11.85
CA ARG A 75 -0.32 23.89 -12.93
C ARG A 75 0.40 25.19 -12.66
N ARG A 76 1.13 25.70 -13.63
CA ARG A 76 1.75 27.03 -13.54
C ARG A 76 0.78 28.11 -14.01
N ARG A 77 0.80 29.23 -13.30
CA ARG A 77 0.06 30.43 -13.67
C ARG A 77 1.09 31.56 -13.88
N PRO A 78 1.21 32.12 -15.09
CA PRO A 78 2.13 33.21 -15.37
C PRO A 78 1.97 34.35 -14.35
N GLY A 79 3.07 34.78 -13.73
CA GLY A 79 3.09 35.82 -12.69
C GLY A 79 2.53 35.42 -11.31
N ALA A 80 1.80 34.31 -11.20
CA ALA A 80 1.15 33.87 -9.96
C ALA A 80 1.82 32.66 -9.29
N GLY A 81 2.67 31.91 -10.01
CA GLY A 81 3.44 30.78 -9.47
C GLY A 81 2.87 29.41 -9.84
N SER A 82 3.40 28.36 -9.20
CA SER A 82 3.01 26.97 -9.43
C SER A 82 2.01 26.52 -8.37
N PHE A 83 0.91 25.92 -8.78
CA PHE A 83 -0.17 25.47 -7.89
C PHE A 83 -0.34 23.95 -7.99
N VAL A 84 -0.55 23.29 -6.86
CA VAL A 84 -0.78 21.85 -6.82
C VAL A 84 -2.16 21.54 -7.42
N THR A 85 -2.17 20.74 -8.50
CA THR A 85 -3.40 20.22 -9.12
C THR A 85 -3.65 18.76 -8.77
N TYR A 86 -2.59 18.06 -8.34
CA TYR A 86 -2.65 16.70 -7.85
C TYR A 86 -3.73 16.59 -6.77
N ARG A 87 -4.73 15.77 -7.08
CA ARG A 87 -5.50 15.11 -6.05
C ARG A 87 -4.68 13.90 -5.68
N SER A 88 -4.06 13.89 -4.49
CA SER A 88 -3.91 12.61 -3.78
C SER A 88 -5.30 12.03 -3.85
N THR A 89 -5.54 10.98 -4.63
CA THR A 89 -6.84 10.35 -4.58
C THR A 89 -7.01 10.00 -3.11
N PRO A 90 -7.94 10.61 -2.34
CA PRO A 90 -8.63 9.74 -1.44
C PRO A 90 -9.16 8.69 -2.39
N GLN A 91 -8.79 7.43 -2.19
CA GLN A 91 -9.50 6.35 -2.84
C GLN A 91 -10.97 6.73 -2.82
N ALA A 92 -11.55 6.96 -4.01
CA ALA A 92 -12.78 7.74 -4.13
C ALA A 92 -13.74 7.16 -3.12
N ALA A 93 -14.26 7.99 -2.20
CA ALA A 93 -15.21 7.49 -1.21
C ALA A 93 -16.25 6.72 -2.01
N PRO A 94 -16.43 5.41 -1.75
CA PRO A 94 -17.20 4.55 -2.61
C PRO A 94 -18.55 5.20 -2.81
N SER A 95 -19.07 5.16 -4.03
CA SER A 95 -20.44 5.59 -4.28
C SER A 95 -21.32 4.95 -3.20
N PRO A 96 -22.21 5.69 -2.53
CA PRO A 96 -23.04 5.12 -1.47
C PRO A 96 -23.85 3.90 -1.96
N ASP A 97 -24.12 3.83 -3.27
CA ASP A 97 -24.80 2.72 -3.96
C ASP A 97 -23.85 1.59 -4.42
N SER A 98 -22.55 1.65 -4.10
CA SER A 98 -21.61 0.56 -4.38
C SER A 98 -21.58 -0.41 -3.20
N VAL A 99 -21.21 -1.67 -3.47
CA VAL A 99 -21.02 -2.69 -2.42
C VAL A 99 -20.07 -2.18 -1.33
N ALA A 100 -19.06 -1.38 -1.68
CA ALA A 100 -18.13 -0.78 -0.72
C ALA A 100 -18.73 0.35 0.12
N GLY A 101 -19.72 1.09 -0.41
CA GLY A 101 -20.47 2.10 0.34
C GLY A 101 -21.41 1.48 1.37
N GLU A 102 -22.00 0.31 1.06
CA GLU A 102 -22.97 -0.38 1.92
C GLU A 102 -22.32 -1.36 2.93
N THR A 103 -21.09 -1.81 2.68
CA THR A 103 -20.43 -2.83 3.53
C THR A 103 -19.87 -2.23 4.82
N SER A 104 -20.35 -2.70 5.99
CA SER A 104 -19.75 -2.37 7.27
C SER A 104 -18.47 -3.20 7.54
N PRO A 105 -17.55 -2.76 8.45
CA PRO A 105 -16.38 -3.57 8.80
C PRO A 105 -16.72 -4.94 9.38
N LEU A 106 -17.83 -5.03 10.11
CA LEU A 106 -18.28 -6.29 10.69
C LEU A 106 -18.73 -7.23 9.58
N ASP A 107 -19.46 -6.73 8.58
CA ASP A 107 -19.84 -7.53 7.41
C ASP A 107 -18.61 -7.97 6.62
N HIS A 108 -17.62 -7.09 6.46
CA HIS A 108 -16.34 -7.44 5.84
C HIS A 108 -15.59 -8.52 6.61
N LEU A 109 -15.49 -8.41 7.94
CA LEU A 109 -14.89 -9.45 8.78
C LEU A 109 -15.64 -10.77 8.71
N VAL A 110 -16.97 -10.75 8.60
CA VAL A 110 -17.77 -11.97 8.39
C VAL A 110 -17.39 -12.63 7.06
N VAL A 111 -17.30 -11.86 5.98
CA VAL A 111 -16.86 -12.38 4.66
C VAL A 111 -15.44 -12.96 4.75
N ARG A 112 -14.51 -12.26 5.40
CA ARG A 112 -13.15 -12.76 5.63
C ARG A 112 -13.13 -14.04 6.48
N GLY A 113 -13.97 -14.13 7.51
CA GLY A 113 -14.15 -15.33 8.33
C GLY A 113 -14.68 -16.54 7.57
N ILE A 114 -15.42 -16.33 6.49
CA ILE A 114 -15.89 -17.39 5.60
C ILE A 114 -14.79 -17.79 4.60
N LEU A 115 -14.12 -16.80 3.99
CA LEU A 115 -13.20 -17.02 2.87
C LEU A 115 -11.79 -17.42 3.32
N GLU A 116 -11.18 -16.69 4.25
CA GLU A 116 -9.75 -16.82 4.56
C GLU A 116 -9.35 -18.18 5.13
N PRO A 117 -10.14 -18.83 6.02
CA PRO A 117 -9.80 -20.17 6.50
C PRO A 117 -9.77 -21.21 5.38
N GLU A 118 -10.71 -21.14 4.43
CA GLU A 118 -10.73 -22.06 3.29
C GLU A 118 -9.65 -21.71 2.26
N ILE A 119 -9.37 -20.43 2.04
CA ILE A 119 -8.28 -19.95 1.22
C ILE A 119 -6.96 -20.52 1.73
N VAL A 120 -6.63 -20.33 3.02
CA VAL A 120 -5.36 -20.80 3.56
C VAL A 120 -5.28 -22.32 3.53
N ARG A 121 -6.39 -23.02 3.85
CA ARG A 121 -6.47 -24.49 3.79
C ARG A 121 -6.10 -25.01 2.40
N LEU A 122 -6.63 -24.39 1.34
CA LEU A 122 -6.34 -24.76 -0.04
C LEU A 122 -4.93 -24.32 -0.48
N ALA A 123 -4.49 -23.14 -0.08
CA ALA A 123 -3.15 -22.62 -0.39
C ALA A 123 -2.05 -23.52 0.18
N VAL A 124 -2.21 -23.98 1.43
CA VAL A 124 -1.29 -24.92 2.08
C VAL A 124 -1.13 -26.18 1.25
N VAL A 125 -2.15 -26.66 0.55
CA VAL A 125 -2.05 -27.87 -0.30
C VAL A 125 -1.46 -27.54 -1.68
N ASN A 126 -1.83 -26.41 -2.28
CA ASN A 126 -1.60 -26.14 -3.69
C ASN A 126 -0.39 -25.23 -4.01
N MET A 127 0.11 -24.46 -3.05
CA MET A 127 1.19 -23.51 -3.31
C MET A 127 2.46 -24.21 -3.82
N THR A 128 3.01 -23.73 -4.93
CA THR A 128 4.25 -24.26 -5.51
C THR A 128 5.48 -23.69 -4.79
N PRO A 129 6.66 -24.33 -4.90
CA PRO A 129 7.90 -23.79 -4.32
C PRO A 129 8.19 -22.35 -4.78
N ARG A 130 7.93 -22.03 -6.05
CA ARG A 130 8.08 -20.67 -6.59
C ARG A 130 7.16 -19.66 -5.88
N MET A 131 5.93 -20.06 -5.58
CA MET A 131 4.98 -19.20 -4.86
C MET A 131 5.39 -19.02 -3.40
N LEU A 132 5.93 -20.06 -2.75
CA LEU A 132 6.47 -19.96 -1.39
C LEU A 132 7.70 -19.04 -1.34
N THR A 133 8.55 -19.04 -2.36
CA THR A 133 9.66 -18.07 -2.46
C THR A 133 9.13 -16.64 -2.57
N ALA A 134 8.18 -16.37 -3.48
CA ALA A 134 7.58 -15.05 -3.63
C ALA A 134 6.82 -14.57 -2.37
N LEU A 135 6.21 -15.50 -1.64
CA LEU A 135 5.56 -15.22 -0.35
C LEU A 135 6.61 -14.82 0.71
N SER A 136 7.74 -15.54 0.79
CA SER A 136 8.86 -15.24 1.70
C SER A 136 9.51 -13.89 1.41
N GLU A 137 9.67 -13.53 0.14
CA GLU A 137 10.18 -12.21 -0.27
C GLU A 137 9.24 -11.08 0.19
N THR A 138 7.93 -11.31 0.07
CA THR A 138 6.92 -10.34 0.52
C THR A 138 6.97 -10.18 2.05
N LEU A 139 7.12 -11.28 2.80
CA LEU A 139 7.30 -11.23 4.26
C LEU A 139 8.56 -10.49 4.67
N SER A 140 9.69 -10.75 3.98
CA SER A 140 10.94 -10.03 4.22
C SER A 140 10.76 -8.52 4.03
N ARG A 141 9.98 -8.09 3.03
CA ARG A 141 9.63 -6.67 2.82
C ARG A 141 8.72 -6.15 3.93
N ILE A 142 7.77 -6.94 4.43
CA ILE A 142 6.92 -6.54 5.57
C ILE A 142 7.79 -6.29 6.82
N GLU A 143 8.80 -7.11 7.06
CA GLU A 143 9.72 -6.98 8.20
C GLU A 143 10.59 -5.71 8.16
N THR A 144 10.90 -5.17 6.99
CA THR A 144 11.68 -3.92 6.89
C THR A 144 10.85 -2.67 7.21
N VAL A 145 9.52 -2.77 7.16
CA VAL A 145 8.62 -1.64 7.42
C VAL A 145 8.49 -1.40 8.92
N THR A 146 8.93 -0.23 9.39
CA THR A 146 8.92 0.11 10.83
C THR A 146 7.93 1.22 11.19
N THR A 147 7.77 2.22 10.32
CA THR A 147 6.99 3.44 10.60
C THR A 147 5.98 3.80 9.51
N ASP A 148 6.15 3.26 8.30
CA ASP A 148 5.24 3.50 7.18
C ASP A 148 4.03 2.55 7.25
N ILE A 149 2.93 3.04 7.82
CA ILE A 149 1.69 2.28 7.97
C ILE A 149 1.08 1.91 6.62
N ASP A 150 1.19 2.78 5.62
CA ASP A 150 0.58 2.55 4.30
C ASP A 150 1.35 1.50 3.52
N ALA A 151 2.69 1.52 3.60
CA ALA A 151 3.52 0.46 3.06
C ALA A 151 3.22 -0.89 3.74
N PHE A 152 3.04 -0.90 5.07
CA PHE A 152 2.70 -2.11 5.80
C PHE A 152 1.36 -2.71 5.35
N ILE A 153 0.30 -1.89 5.29
CA ILE A 153 -1.03 -2.33 4.85
C ILE A 153 -0.97 -2.88 3.42
N ALA A 154 -0.29 -2.19 2.50
CA ALA A 154 -0.20 -2.61 1.11
C ALA A 154 0.53 -3.96 0.95
N LEU A 155 1.63 -4.17 1.70
CA LEU A 155 2.38 -5.43 1.67
C LEU A 155 1.62 -6.58 2.31
N GLU A 156 0.85 -6.30 3.37
CA GLU A 156 0.01 -7.29 4.01
C GLU A 156 -1.16 -7.72 3.11
N GLU A 157 -1.82 -6.78 2.43
CA GLU A 157 -2.82 -7.11 1.40
C GLU A 157 -2.20 -7.96 0.28
N GLN A 158 -0.97 -7.63 -0.15
CA GLN A 158 -0.22 -8.43 -1.12
C GLN A 158 0.02 -9.86 -0.60
N LEU A 159 0.41 -10.02 0.67
CA LEU A 159 0.62 -11.34 1.30
C LEU A 159 -0.64 -12.21 1.20
N TYR A 160 -1.79 -11.68 1.62
CA TYR A 160 -3.05 -12.43 1.60
C TYR A 160 -3.54 -12.73 0.17
N LEU A 161 -3.34 -11.81 -0.79
CA LEU A 161 -3.63 -12.07 -2.20
C LEU A 161 -2.75 -13.20 -2.76
N GLN A 162 -1.47 -13.24 -2.44
CA GLN A 162 -0.58 -14.34 -2.85
C GLN A 162 -1.03 -15.68 -2.27
N ILE A 163 -1.53 -15.72 -1.03
CA ILE A 163 -2.11 -16.92 -0.42
C ILE A 163 -3.39 -17.33 -1.18
N ALA A 164 -4.27 -16.38 -1.51
CA ALA A 164 -5.48 -16.64 -2.29
C ALA A 164 -5.18 -17.18 -3.70
N GLU A 165 -4.20 -16.61 -4.39
CA GLU A 165 -3.69 -17.12 -5.66
C GLU A 165 -3.04 -18.50 -5.49
N GLY A 166 -2.42 -18.72 -4.32
CA GLY A 166 -1.91 -19.99 -3.81
C GLY A 166 -2.90 -21.14 -3.81
N THR A 167 -4.20 -20.86 -3.78
CA THR A 167 -5.24 -21.90 -3.86
C THR A 167 -5.30 -22.61 -5.21
N GLY A 168 -4.77 -21.99 -6.28
CA GLY A 168 -4.92 -22.45 -7.66
C GLY A 168 -6.34 -22.25 -8.24
N ASN A 169 -7.25 -21.61 -7.50
CA ASN A 169 -8.61 -21.30 -7.94
C ASN A 169 -8.75 -19.81 -8.26
N ALA A 170 -8.72 -19.49 -9.56
CA ALA A 170 -8.78 -18.11 -10.03
C ALA A 170 -10.09 -17.38 -9.66
N LEU A 171 -11.22 -18.09 -9.57
CA LEU A 171 -12.49 -17.50 -9.16
C LEU A 171 -12.45 -17.13 -7.68
N LEU A 172 -11.97 -18.02 -6.82
CA LEU A 172 -11.82 -17.76 -5.39
C LEU A 172 -10.87 -16.59 -5.13
N ALA A 173 -9.73 -16.55 -5.81
CA ALA A 173 -8.78 -15.43 -5.72
C ALA A 173 -9.43 -14.10 -6.16
N SER A 174 -10.27 -14.12 -7.20
CA SER A 174 -10.99 -12.93 -7.68
C SER A 174 -12.07 -12.46 -6.70
N CYS A 175 -12.82 -13.39 -6.10
CA CYS A 175 -13.79 -13.07 -5.05
C CYS A 175 -13.11 -12.42 -3.83
N TYR A 176 -11.95 -12.96 -3.43
CA TYR A 176 -11.20 -12.41 -2.31
C TYR A 176 -10.60 -11.03 -2.65
N ARG A 177 -10.12 -10.83 -3.88
CA ARG A 177 -9.67 -9.51 -4.36
C ARG A 177 -10.79 -8.47 -4.26
N LEU A 178 -12.01 -8.83 -4.69
CA LEU A 178 -13.17 -7.94 -4.54
C LEU A 178 -13.42 -7.58 -3.06
N ALA A 179 -13.29 -8.54 -2.14
CA ALA A 179 -13.43 -8.26 -0.71
C ALA A 179 -12.35 -7.29 -0.19
N ILE A 180 -11.10 -7.40 -0.65
CA ILE A 180 -10.02 -6.47 -0.30
C ILE A 180 -10.27 -5.08 -0.90
N ASP A 181 -10.64 -5.01 -2.18
CA ASP A 181 -10.90 -3.74 -2.86
C ASP A 181 -12.04 -2.96 -2.18
N THR A 182 -13.12 -3.67 -1.82
CA THR A 182 -14.28 -3.14 -1.09
C THR A 182 -13.86 -2.55 0.27
N TYR A 183 -12.95 -3.22 0.98
CA TYR A 183 -12.42 -2.75 2.25
C TYR A 183 -11.54 -1.52 2.10
N ARG A 184 -10.69 -1.52 1.07
CA ARG A 184 -9.76 -0.43 0.80
C ARG A 184 -10.52 0.86 0.51
N GLU A 185 -11.58 0.77 -0.31
CA GLU A 185 -12.46 1.89 -0.66
C GLU A 185 -13.26 2.42 0.54
N SER A 186 -13.70 1.54 1.44
CA SER A 186 -14.39 1.94 2.66
C SER A 186 -13.54 2.91 3.50
N TYR A 187 -14.18 3.98 4.01
CA TYR A 187 -13.65 5.05 4.89
C TYR A 187 -12.79 4.57 6.08
N ARG A 188 -12.76 3.27 6.34
CA ARG A 188 -12.36 2.61 7.59
C ARG A 188 -10.91 2.10 7.55
N THR A 189 -10.20 2.33 6.44
CA THR A 189 -8.72 2.45 6.39
C THR A 189 -8.20 3.41 7.47
N ARG A 190 -8.96 4.45 7.86
CA ARG A 190 -8.55 5.38 8.95
C ARG A 190 -8.57 4.76 10.34
N LEU A 191 -9.57 3.92 10.67
CA LEU A 191 -9.64 3.23 11.96
C LEU A 191 -8.48 2.25 12.08
N ARG A 192 -8.23 1.47 11.03
CA ARG A 192 -7.09 0.57 10.96
C ARG A 192 -5.76 1.31 11.08
N ARG A 193 -5.59 2.42 10.35
CA ARG A 193 -4.40 3.30 10.47
C ARG A 193 -4.20 3.82 11.90
N ARG A 194 -5.29 4.18 12.60
CA ARG A 194 -5.22 4.63 14.00
C ARG A 194 -4.87 3.49 14.95
N ALA A 195 -5.33 2.27 14.67
CA ALA A 195 -5.06 1.09 15.47
C ALA A 195 -3.66 0.49 15.24
N LEU A 196 -3.04 0.71 14.08
CA LEU A 196 -1.69 0.25 13.76
C LEU A 196 -0.63 1.14 14.40
N THR A 197 -0.02 0.66 15.47
CA THR A 197 1.15 1.28 16.10
C THR A 197 2.42 0.50 15.72
N PRO A 198 3.62 1.11 15.80
CA PRO A 198 4.88 0.40 15.51
C PRO A 198 5.04 -0.91 16.30
N ARG A 199 4.59 -0.92 17.56
CA ARG A 199 4.59 -2.13 18.40
C ARG A 199 3.69 -3.23 17.83
N ARG A 200 2.48 -2.88 17.39
CA ARG A 200 1.55 -3.85 16.79
C ARG A 200 2.05 -4.36 15.43
N MET A 201 2.66 -3.49 14.62
CA MET A 201 3.30 -3.90 13.37
C MET A 201 4.40 -4.95 13.62
N GLN A 202 5.22 -4.76 14.65
CA GLN A 202 6.22 -5.75 15.08
C GLN A 202 5.60 -7.07 15.55
N ASP A 203 4.47 -7.00 16.27
CA ASP A 203 3.77 -8.21 16.70
C ASP A 203 3.18 -8.98 15.50
N TYR A 204 2.63 -8.27 14.50
CA TYR A 204 2.14 -8.88 13.25
C TYR A 204 3.29 -9.49 12.42
N GLN A 205 4.41 -8.78 12.27
CA GLN A 205 5.61 -9.29 11.59
C GLN A 205 6.05 -10.65 12.15
N LYS A 206 6.17 -10.75 13.47
CA LYS A 206 6.54 -12.01 14.14
C LYS A 206 5.53 -13.13 13.87
N ARG A 207 4.25 -12.79 13.85
CA ARG A 207 3.15 -13.73 13.62
C ARG A 207 3.14 -14.24 12.18
N TYR A 208 3.40 -13.40 11.18
CA TYR A 208 3.39 -13.83 9.78
C TYR A 208 4.43 -14.90 9.45
N ASN A 209 5.56 -14.93 10.17
CA ASN A 209 6.50 -16.04 10.09
C ASN A 209 5.89 -17.38 10.53
N THR A 210 5.01 -17.39 11.54
CA THR A 210 4.27 -18.60 11.94
C THR A 210 3.35 -19.08 10.82
N LEU A 211 2.61 -18.17 10.19
CA LEU A 211 1.74 -18.51 9.05
C LEU A 211 2.54 -19.08 7.88
N TYR A 212 3.64 -18.41 7.51
CA TYR A 212 4.53 -18.88 6.45
C TYR A 212 5.05 -20.29 6.72
N ASN A 213 5.56 -20.52 7.93
CA ASN A 213 6.11 -21.81 8.32
C ASN A 213 5.05 -22.91 8.25
N ALA A 214 3.81 -22.62 8.68
CA ALA A 214 2.70 -23.56 8.56
C ALA A 214 2.36 -23.88 7.09
N ILE A 215 2.34 -22.88 6.22
CA ILE A 215 2.12 -23.08 4.77
C ILE A 215 3.28 -23.90 4.16
N ALA A 216 4.53 -23.55 4.47
CA ALA A 216 5.71 -24.19 3.93
C ALA A 216 5.88 -25.65 4.40
N SER A 217 5.54 -25.92 5.66
CA SER A 217 5.57 -27.27 6.25
C SER A 217 4.33 -28.12 5.92
N ARG A 218 3.36 -27.55 5.19
CA ARG A 218 2.08 -28.17 4.85
C ARG A 218 1.19 -28.46 6.06
N ASP A 219 1.36 -27.72 7.15
CA ASP A 219 0.52 -27.79 8.34
C ASP A 219 -0.76 -26.97 8.16
N VAL A 220 -1.78 -27.63 7.62
CA VAL A 220 -3.11 -27.06 7.41
C VAL A 220 -3.74 -26.61 8.73
N GLY A 221 -3.56 -27.38 9.80
CA GLY A 221 -4.19 -27.11 11.10
C GLY A 221 -3.69 -25.79 11.68
N GLN A 222 -2.37 -25.65 11.77
CA GLN A 222 -1.72 -24.45 12.29
C GLN A 222 -2.01 -23.22 11.42
N ALA A 223 -2.02 -23.37 10.08
CA ALA A 223 -2.30 -22.25 9.18
C ALA A 223 -3.76 -21.75 9.32
N VAL A 224 -4.72 -22.66 9.43
CA VAL A 224 -6.14 -22.30 9.64
C VAL A 224 -6.37 -21.69 11.01
N GLU A 225 -5.74 -22.24 12.05
CA GLU A 225 -5.82 -21.69 13.41
C GLU A 225 -5.26 -20.27 13.47
N PHE A 226 -4.12 -20.03 12.81
CA PHE A 226 -3.52 -18.70 12.69
C PHE A 226 -4.52 -17.66 12.15
N ILE A 227 -5.15 -17.97 11.01
CA ILE A 227 -6.11 -17.07 10.36
C ILE A 227 -7.31 -16.78 11.28
N LYS A 228 -7.86 -17.82 11.90
CA LYS A 228 -9.01 -17.66 12.81
C LYS A 228 -8.68 -16.78 14.01
N LEU A 229 -7.52 -16.99 14.64
CA LEU A 229 -7.07 -16.17 15.76
C LEU A 229 -6.81 -14.72 15.34
N HIS A 230 -6.19 -14.51 14.19
CA HIS A 230 -5.96 -13.18 13.64
C HIS A 230 -7.28 -12.40 13.44
N LEU A 231 -8.28 -13.04 12.83
CA LEU A 231 -9.60 -12.42 12.61
C LEU A 231 -10.32 -12.07 13.93
N VAL A 232 -10.21 -12.93 14.95
CA VAL A 232 -10.78 -12.65 16.29
C VAL A 232 -10.09 -11.45 16.93
N GLU A 233 -8.78 -11.29 16.77
CA GLU A 233 -8.06 -10.12 17.28
C GLU A 233 -8.46 -8.85 16.55
N GLU A 234 -8.57 -8.88 15.21
CA GLU A 234 -9.05 -7.73 14.44
C GLU A 234 -10.48 -7.35 14.81
N GLN A 235 -11.36 -8.34 15.04
CA GLN A 235 -12.72 -8.09 15.53
C GLN A 235 -12.72 -7.39 16.89
N LYS A 236 -11.88 -7.84 17.84
CA LYS A 236 -11.76 -7.19 19.15
C LYS A 236 -11.29 -5.74 19.04
N LEU A 237 -10.38 -5.46 18.11
CA LEU A 237 -9.90 -4.10 17.87
C LEU A 237 -11.02 -3.19 17.38
N LEU A 238 -11.85 -3.66 16.44
CA LEU A 238 -12.98 -2.89 15.95
C LEU A 238 -14.02 -2.60 17.03
N LEU A 239 -14.26 -3.56 17.94
CA LEU A 239 -15.24 -3.42 19.03
C LEU A 239 -14.73 -2.60 20.23
N GLN A 240 -13.43 -2.29 20.30
CA GLN A 240 -12.84 -1.47 21.36
C GLN A 240 -12.84 0.04 21.05
N ASP A 241 -13.11 0.41 19.79
CA ASP A 241 -13.12 1.79 19.30
C ASP A 241 -14.54 2.38 19.14
N ASP A 242 -15.58 1.67 19.60
CA ASP A 242 -16.98 2.13 19.75
C ASP A 242 -17.29 2.52 21.21
#